data_AF-A0A4Q3JIV0-F1
#
_entry.id   AF-A0A4Q3JIV0-F1
#
_cell.length_a   1.000
_cell.length_b   1.000
_cell.length_c   1.000
_cell.angle_alpha   90.00
_cell.angle_beta   90.00
_cell.angle_gamma   90.00
#
_symmetry.space_group_name_H-M   'P 1'
#
loop_
_entity.id
_entity.type
_entity.pdbx_description
1 polymer ?
#
loop_
_entity_poly.entity_id
_entity_poly.type
_entity_poly.pdbx_seq_one_letter_code
_entity_poly.pdbx_strand_id
1 'polypeptide(L)'
;ARTGLIVESGEPREVAHLALLIGYGAGAVNPYLAMATVEGLAREGLLGELSPAKAVVNFTKSLKKGLLKVMAKMGISTLSSYQGAQIFEAVGVDQVVIDEFFAGTASRLRGVGLRELAEDARAVHAQASERLPEGGHYHYRVQGERHQWNPATIASLQKAARLDDAPSYDEFARLVNAPSPSPATLRGLWELRPAGAPVPLDQVEPAVELVKRFATGAMSFGSISQEAHENLARAMNRIGGRSNTGEGGEDEARFLRDPDGGSRRSAVKQVASGRFGVTAHYLVNADELQIKIAQGAKPGEGGQLPGHKVDAVIARVRHSLAGVTLISPPPHHDIYSIEDLAQLIFDLKNINPQARISVKLVAEAGVGTIAAGVAKAHADVILISGHDGGTGASPLTSIHHAGLPWELGLAEAQQVLVMNGLRGRVRLQVDGHIKTGRDVVFGALLGAEEFGFATAPLIASGCIMMRKCHLNTCPVGVATQDPVLRGRFVGTPEHVVNYFFFVAEEVRQIMAQLGIRKFDDLIGRADLLDMKKG
;
A
#
# COMPACT_ATOMS: atom_id res chain seq x y z
N ALA A 1 25.69 23.90 -16.90
CA ALA A 1 26.12 24.62 -15.68
C ALA A 1 27.60 25.00 -15.82
N ARG A 2 28.05 26.16 -15.31
CA ARG A 2 29.47 26.59 -15.31
C ARG A 2 30.29 26.03 -14.13
N THR A 3 29.64 25.31 -13.21
CA THR A 3 30.25 24.79 -11.98
C THR A 3 29.54 23.47 -11.59
N GLY A 4 30.28 22.52 -11.01
CA GLY A 4 29.73 21.30 -10.42
C GLY A 4 29.57 21.45 -8.90
N LEU A 5 28.50 20.91 -8.34
CA LEU A 5 28.24 20.92 -6.90
C LEU A 5 28.58 19.56 -6.28
N ILE A 6 29.39 19.55 -5.23
CA ILE A 6 29.73 18.36 -4.46
C ILE A 6 29.19 18.56 -3.05
N VAL A 7 28.39 17.62 -2.56
CA VAL A 7 27.86 17.65 -1.20
C VAL A 7 28.67 16.71 -0.33
N GLU A 8 29.38 17.25 0.65
CA GLU A 8 30.03 16.49 1.71
C GLU A 8 29.20 16.62 2.99
N SER A 9 28.67 15.51 3.51
CA SER A 9 27.76 15.53 4.66
C SER A 9 27.80 14.24 5.47
N GLY A 10 27.59 14.36 6.78
CA GLY A 10 27.53 13.22 7.71
C GLY A 10 26.16 12.57 7.81
N GLU A 11 25.10 13.20 7.30
CA GLU A 11 23.72 12.73 7.42
C GLU A 11 23.27 11.71 6.34
N PRO A 12 23.65 11.87 5.05
CA PRO A 12 23.27 10.93 4.00
C PRO A 12 23.84 9.54 4.26
N ARG A 13 22.97 8.53 4.24
CA ARG A 13 23.32 7.14 4.55
C ARG A 13 22.46 6.13 3.81
N GLU A 14 21.25 6.52 3.42
CA GLU A 14 20.31 5.71 2.66
C GLU A 14 20.28 6.10 1.18
N VAL A 15 19.81 5.17 0.34
CA VAL A 15 19.61 5.39 -1.10
C VAL A 15 18.74 6.63 -1.38
N ALA A 16 17.68 6.82 -0.59
CA ALA A 16 16.77 7.96 -0.76
C ALA A 16 17.48 9.32 -0.54
N HIS A 17 18.41 9.40 0.41
CA HIS A 17 19.13 10.64 0.69
C HIS A 17 20.00 11.05 -0.50
N LEU A 18 20.71 10.08 -1.10
CA LEU A 18 21.51 10.32 -2.30
C LEU A 18 20.63 10.69 -3.49
N ALA A 19 19.51 9.98 -3.68
CA ALA A 19 18.57 10.27 -4.74
C ALA A 19 17.97 11.68 -4.61
N LEU A 20 17.68 12.13 -3.39
CA LEU A 20 17.18 13.48 -3.12
C LEU A 20 18.25 14.53 -3.43
N LEU A 21 19.45 14.40 -2.86
CA LEU A 21 20.54 15.37 -3.07
C LEU A 21 20.89 15.54 -4.55
N ILE A 22 20.98 14.43 -5.30
CA ILE A 22 21.26 14.47 -6.73
C ILE A 22 20.07 15.04 -7.50
N GLY A 23 18.84 14.63 -7.16
CA GLY A 23 17.61 15.13 -7.77
C GLY A 23 17.41 16.63 -7.62
N TYR A 24 18.01 17.24 -6.59
CA TYR A 24 18.04 18.69 -6.36
C TYR A 24 19.36 19.38 -6.74
N GLY A 25 20.26 18.70 -7.46
CA GLY A 25 21.35 19.34 -8.20
C GLY A 25 22.77 18.94 -7.83
N ALA A 26 22.98 18.11 -6.80
CA ALA A 26 24.32 17.62 -6.47
C ALA A 26 24.90 16.76 -7.62
N GLY A 27 26.11 17.08 -8.07
CA GLY A 27 26.85 16.30 -9.05
C GLY A 27 27.60 15.11 -8.43
N ALA A 28 27.95 15.21 -7.15
CA ALA A 28 28.48 14.12 -6.35
C ALA A 28 28.10 14.29 -4.87
N VAL A 29 28.04 13.17 -4.15
CA VAL A 29 27.77 13.14 -2.71
C VAL A 29 28.85 12.31 -2.02
N ASN A 30 29.51 12.89 -1.02
CA ASN A 30 30.42 12.22 -0.10
C ASN A 30 29.73 12.03 1.26
N PRO A 31 29.10 10.87 1.53
CA PRO A 31 28.51 10.53 2.81
C PRO A 31 29.60 10.08 3.80
N TYR A 32 30.51 10.98 4.17
CA TYR A 32 31.76 10.64 4.84
C TYR A 32 31.54 9.87 6.15
N LEU A 33 30.54 10.26 6.94
CA LEU A 33 30.27 9.64 8.24
C LEU A 33 29.72 8.23 8.08
N ALA A 34 28.80 8.00 7.13
CA ALA A 34 28.27 6.66 6.86
C ALA A 34 29.37 5.70 6.37
N MET A 35 30.30 6.20 5.55
CA MET A 35 31.47 5.42 5.12
C MET A 35 32.38 5.09 6.31
N ALA A 36 32.67 6.07 7.17
CA ALA A 36 33.47 5.87 8.38
C ALA A 36 32.79 4.90 9.36
N THR A 37 31.46 4.95 9.51
CA THR A 37 30.70 4.01 10.35
C THR A 37 30.83 2.58 9.84
N VAL A 38 30.61 2.35 8.54
CA VAL A 38 30.72 1.00 7.96
C VAL A 38 32.15 0.46 8.06
N GLU A 39 33.14 1.34 7.90
CA GLU A 39 34.55 1.00 8.10
C GLU A 39 34.86 0.63 9.56
N GLY A 40 34.35 1.40 10.53
CA GLY A 40 34.47 1.14 11.96
C GLY A 40 33.86 -0.20 12.37
N LEU A 41 32.62 -0.47 11.92
CA LEU A 41 31.95 -1.75 12.18
C LEU A 41 32.74 -2.96 11.68
N ALA A 42 33.43 -2.82 10.54
CA ALA A 42 34.31 -3.86 10.02
C ALA A 42 35.58 -4.01 10.89
N ARG A 43 36.20 -2.91 11.33
CA ARG A 43 37.37 -2.95 12.23
C ARG A 43 37.05 -3.62 13.57
N GLU A 44 35.84 -3.42 14.08
CA GLU A 44 35.34 -4.03 15.32
C GLU A 44 34.90 -5.50 15.15
N GLY A 45 34.94 -6.05 13.93
CA GLY A 45 34.53 -7.43 13.66
C GLY A 45 33.01 -7.66 13.65
N LEU A 46 32.20 -6.59 13.71
CA LEU A 46 30.74 -6.67 13.71
C LEU A 46 30.14 -7.07 12.34
N LEU A 47 30.96 -7.02 11.28
CA LEU A 47 30.60 -7.43 9.92
C LEU A 47 31.21 -8.79 9.53
N GLY A 48 31.66 -9.58 10.51
CA GLY A 48 32.35 -10.85 10.28
C GLY A 48 33.75 -10.65 9.71
N GLU A 49 34.17 -11.51 8.78
CA GLU A 49 35.52 -11.51 8.19
C GLU A 49 35.75 -10.41 7.12
N LEU A 50 34.86 -9.43 7.04
CA LEU A 50 34.86 -8.43 5.98
C LEU A 50 35.89 -7.32 6.27
N SER A 51 36.86 -7.12 5.38
CA SER A 51 37.86 -6.05 5.59
C SER A 51 37.23 -4.64 5.52
N PRO A 52 37.77 -3.65 6.27
CA PRO A 52 37.20 -2.29 6.27
C PRO A 52 37.10 -1.66 4.88
N ALA A 53 38.13 -1.80 4.05
CA ALA A 53 38.11 -1.32 2.67
C ALA A 53 37.01 -2.01 1.83
N LYS A 54 36.81 -3.32 2.01
CA LYS A 54 35.76 -4.06 1.31
C LYS A 54 34.37 -3.63 1.77
N ALA A 55 34.20 -3.28 3.05
CA ALA A 55 32.94 -2.82 3.61
C ALA A 55 32.49 -1.50 2.94
N VAL A 56 33.39 -0.53 2.82
CA VAL A 56 33.14 0.74 2.13
C VAL A 56 32.82 0.53 0.64
N VAL A 57 33.54 -0.37 -0.04
CA VAL A 57 33.26 -0.73 -1.45
C VAL A 57 31.86 -1.33 -1.60
N ASN A 58 31.48 -2.24 -0.71
CA ASN A 58 30.17 -2.88 -0.74
C ASN A 58 29.05 -1.87 -0.45
N PHE A 59 29.23 -0.99 0.55
CA PHE A 59 28.29 0.09 0.85
C PHE A 59 28.08 1.02 -0.35
N THR A 60 29.18 1.49 -0.95
CA THR A 60 29.14 2.33 -2.16
C THR A 60 28.44 1.63 -3.32
N LYS A 61 28.71 0.33 -3.54
CA LYS A 61 28.05 -0.47 -4.58
C LYS A 61 26.55 -0.58 -4.33
N SER A 62 26.12 -0.78 -3.08
CA SER A 62 24.71 -0.85 -2.71
C SER A 62 23.99 0.47 -2.97
N LEU A 63 24.60 1.60 -2.59
CA LEU A 63 24.07 2.94 -2.88
C LEU A 63 23.93 3.19 -4.38
N LYS A 64 24.95 2.87 -5.18
CA LYS A 64 24.91 2.99 -6.66
C LYS A 64 23.78 2.16 -7.27
N LYS A 65 23.65 0.89 -6.87
CA LYS A 65 22.55 0.02 -7.34
C LYS A 65 21.19 0.54 -6.93
N GLY A 66 21.06 1.03 -5.69
CA GLY A 66 19.83 1.63 -5.19
C GLY A 66 19.44 2.88 -5.98
N LEU A 67 20.40 3.75 -6.29
CA LEU A 67 20.15 4.96 -7.07
C LEU A 67 19.64 4.64 -8.48
N LEU A 68 20.30 3.71 -9.18
CA LEU A 68 19.82 3.22 -10.48
C LEU A 68 18.38 2.69 -10.40
N LYS A 69 18.05 2.04 -9.29
CA LYS A 69 16.71 1.51 -9.04
C LYS A 69 15.68 2.62 -8.80
N VAL A 70 16.03 3.70 -8.10
CA VAL A 70 15.15 4.87 -7.92
C VAL A 70 14.90 5.56 -9.27
N MET A 71 15.94 5.78 -10.06
CA MET A 71 15.81 6.40 -11.39
C MET A 71 14.92 5.57 -12.34
N ALA A 72 15.09 4.24 -12.32
CA ALA A 72 14.33 3.33 -13.16
C ALA A 72 12.82 3.32 -12.85
N LYS A 73 12.39 3.75 -11.65
CA LYS A 73 10.95 3.85 -11.30
C LYS A 73 10.18 4.77 -12.24
N MET A 74 10.84 5.80 -12.76
CA MET A 74 10.30 6.76 -13.72
C MET A 74 10.84 6.57 -15.14
N GLY A 75 11.47 5.42 -15.42
CA GLY A 75 12.06 5.14 -16.73
C GLY A 75 13.30 5.97 -17.07
N ILE A 76 13.96 6.58 -16.08
CA ILE A 76 15.14 7.43 -16.30
C ILE A 76 16.40 6.56 -16.34
N SER A 77 17.11 6.60 -17.47
CA SER A 77 18.28 5.74 -17.71
C SER A 77 19.64 6.39 -17.42
N THR A 78 19.71 7.73 -17.32
CA THR A 78 20.99 8.44 -17.17
C THR A 78 20.99 9.35 -15.94
N LEU A 79 22.10 9.33 -15.20
CA LEU A 79 22.26 10.15 -13.99
C LEU A 79 22.20 11.65 -14.31
N SER A 80 22.75 12.06 -15.45
CA SER A 80 22.73 13.44 -15.92
C SER A 80 21.33 13.96 -16.18
N SER A 81 20.39 13.10 -16.60
CA SER A 81 18.98 13.49 -16.78
C SER A 81 18.22 13.51 -15.46
N TYR A 82 18.64 12.70 -14.48
CA TYR A 82 18.03 12.68 -13.15
C TYR A 82 18.50 13.85 -12.28
N GLN A 83 19.75 14.29 -12.45
CA GLN A 83 20.33 15.38 -11.67
C GLN A 83 19.55 16.69 -11.90
N GLY A 84 19.03 17.27 -10.83
CA GLY A 84 18.23 18.51 -10.88
C GLY A 84 16.82 18.35 -11.44
N ALA A 85 16.37 17.12 -11.76
CA ALA A 85 15.05 16.88 -12.34
C ALA A 85 13.89 16.92 -11.32
N GLN A 86 14.19 16.97 -10.02
CA GLN A 86 13.20 17.09 -8.95
C GLN A 86 12.07 16.04 -9.02
N ILE A 87 12.43 14.77 -9.19
CA ILE A 87 11.49 13.63 -9.25
C ILE A 87 10.99 13.26 -7.83
N PHE A 88 10.42 14.23 -7.14
CA PHE A 88 9.98 14.16 -5.76
C PHE A 88 8.71 14.99 -5.57
N GLU A 89 7.95 14.63 -4.55
CA GLU A 89 6.84 15.45 -4.06
C GLU A 89 7.06 15.75 -2.58
N ALA A 90 6.85 17.00 -2.18
CA ALA A 90 6.99 17.45 -0.81
C ALA A 90 5.64 17.43 -0.10
N VAL A 91 5.57 16.77 1.06
CA VAL A 91 4.37 16.72 1.91
C VAL A 91 4.69 17.38 3.24
N GLY A 92 3.94 18.41 3.61
CA GLY A 92 4.09 19.11 4.88
C GLY A 92 5.24 20.11 4.91
N VAL A 93 5.65 20.65 3.77
CA VAL A 93 6.63 21.75 3.66
C VAL A 93 5.89 22.99 3.17
N ASP A 94 6.15 24.15 3.78
CA ASP A 94 5.47 25.37 3.36
C ASP A 94 5.88 25.81 1.93
N GLN A 95 4.92 26.38 1.20
CA GLN A 95 5.13 26.79 -0.19
C GLN A 95 6.24 27.85 -0.31
N VAL A 96 6.42 28.72 0.68
CA VAL A 96 7.50 29.72 0.66
C VAL A 96 8.88 29.07 0.65
N VAL A 97 9.06 27.97 1.37
CA VAL A 97 10.33 27.21 1.36
C VAL A 97 10.53 26.53 0.01
N ILE A 98 9.46 25.97 -0.56
CA ILE A 98 9.51 25.33 -1.87
C ILE A 98 9.87 26.35 -2.95
N ASP A 99 9.21 27.50 -2.99
CA ASP A 99 9.41 28.51 -4.03
C ASP A 99 10.83 29.09 -4.00
N GLU A 100 11.42 29.26 -2.81
CA GLU A 100 12.77 29.81 -2.67
C GLU A 100 13.88 28.77 -2.91
N PHE A 101 13.73 27.55 -2.37
CA PHE A 101 14.84 26.58 -2.33
C PHE A 101 14.65 25.34 -3.23
N PHE A 102 13.41 25.03 -3.62
CA PHE A 102 13.05 23.81 -4.36
C PHE A 102 12.01 24.10 -5.46
N ALA A 103 12.16 25.23 -6.14
CA ALA A 103 11.18 25.74 -7.10
C ALA A 103 10.83 24.70 -8.16
N GLY A 104 9.53 24.42 -8.31
CA GLY A 104 9.00 23.41 -9.24
C GLY A 104 8.49 22.14 -8.55
N THR A 105 8.92 21.85 -7.33
CA THR A 105 8.43 20.69 -6.57
C THR A 105 6.97 20.87 -6.15
N ALA A 106 6.14 19.85 -6.38
CA ALA A 106 4.77 19.86 -5.90
C ALA A 106 4.72 19.80 -4.36
N SER A 107 3.93 20.68 -3.74
CA SER A 107 3.65 20.65 -2.31
C SER A 107 2.21 21.02 -1.98
N ARG A 108 1.31 20.05 -2.18
CA ARG A 108 -0.14 20.25 -2.04
C ARG A 108 -0.59 20.47 -0.60
N LEU A 109 0.16 19.93 0.35
CA LEU A 109 -0.06 20.11 1.77
C LEU A 109 1.07 20.96 2.34
N ARG A 110 0.77 22.22 2.64
CA ARG A 110 1.67 23.13 3.34
C ARG A 110 1.99 22.61 4.73
N GLY A 111 3.09 23.04 5.31
CA GLY A 111 3.47 22.66 6.66
C GLY A 111 4.61 23.49 7.20
N VAL A 112 5.73 22.85 7.51
CA VAL A 112 6.85 23.48 8.22
C VAL A 112 7.57 24.51 7.35
N GLY A 113 7.95 25.63 7.96
CA GLY A 113 8.83 26.63 7.38
C GLY A 113 10.28 26.45 7.82
N LEU A 114 11.14 27.40 7.45
CA LEU A 114 12.56 27.39 7.84
C LEU A 114 12.76 27.42 9.36
N ARG A 115 11.85 28.07 10.08
CA ARG A 115 11.95 28.19 11.54
C ARG A 115 11.78 26.83 12.21
N GLU A 116 10.71 26.13 11.88
CA GLU A 116 10.40 24.81 12.43
C GLU A 116 11.49 23.80 12.03
N LEU A 117 11.95 23.83 10.77
CA LEU A 117 13.08 23.00 10.32
C LEU A 117 14.36 23.27 11.12
N ALA A 118 14.66 24.53 11.44
CA ALA A 118 15.81 24.88 12.26
C ALA A 118 15.64 24.46 13.73
N GLU A 119 14.42 24.53 14.27
CA GLU A 119 14.09 24.05 15.62
C GLU A 119 14.26 22.52 15.71
N ASP A 120 13.78 21.76 14.72
CA ASP A 120 13.96 20.30 14.62
C ASP A 120 15.44 19.92 14.52
N ALA A 121 16.21 20.61 13.67
CA ALA A 121 17.64 20.37 13.53
C ALA A 121 18.40 20.62 14.86
N ARG A 122 18.02 21.65 15.62
CA ARG A 122 18.58 21.93 16.95
C ARG A 122 18.16 20.89 17.99
N ALA A 123 16.92 20.40 17.93
CA ALA A 123 16.44 19.36 18.82
C ALA A 123 17.22 18.05 18.62
N VAL A 124 17.48 17.66 17.37
CA VAL A 124 18.34 16.50 17.04
C VAL A 124 19.76 16.73 17.54
N HIS A 125 20.32 17.92 17.33
CA HIS A 125 21.66 18.26 17.82
C HIS A 125 21.77 18.17 19.36
N ALA A 126 20.76 18.66 20.09
CA ALA A 126 20.71 18.60 21.54
C ALA A 126 20.62 17.17 22.10
N GLN A 127 20.13 16.22 21.30
CA GLN A 127 20.04 14.80 21.65
C GLN A 127 21.31 14.01 21.28
N ALA A 128 22.34 14.66 20.72
CA ALA A 128 23.58 13.97 20.35
C ALA A 128 24.22 13.28 21.55
N SER A 129 24.42 11.97 21.44
CA SER A 129 24.97 11.12 22.49
C SER A 129 25.91 10.07 21.90
N GLU A 130 26.80 9.50 22.74
CA GLU A 130 27.71 8.43 22.33
C GLU A 130 26.97 7.14 21.90
N ARG A 131 25.76 6.91 22.44
CA ARG A 131 24.89 5.79 22.08
C ARG A 131 23.66 6.30 21.36
N LEU A 132 23.36 5.72 20.21
CA LEU A 132 22.13 6.01 19.46
C LEU A 132 20.94 5.25 20.07
N PRO A 133 19.73 5.82 20.03
CA PRO A 133 18.51 5.08 20.35
C PRO A 133 18.31 3.93 19.36
N GLU A 134 17.67 2.84 19.80
CA GLU A 134 17.41 1.67 18.93
C GLU A 134 16.52 2.01 17.72
N GLY A 135 15.62 2.99 17.88
CA GLY A 135 14.61 3.35 16.91
C GLY A 135 13.53 2.28 16.71
N GLY A 136 12.43 2.67 16.08
CA GLY A 136 11.28 1.84 15.75
C GLY A 136 10.73 2.07 14.35
N HIS A 137 11.41 2.82 13.47
CA HIS A 137 10.89 3.21 12.16
C HIS A 137 10.50 2.00 11.30
N TYR A 138 11.35 0.97 11.26
CA TYR A 138 11.15 -0.22 10.44
C TYR A 138 10.34 -1.32 11.14
N HIS A 139 10.49 -1.44 12.47
CA HIS A 139 9.85 -2.44 13.29
C HIS A 139 9.33 -1.81 14.58
N TYR A 140 8.13 -2.20 14.98
CA TYR A 140 7.58 -1.77 16.26
C TYR A 140 8.55 -2.11 17.42
N ARG A 141 8.82 -1.11 18.25
CA ARG A 141 9.52 -1.22 19.54
C ARG A 141 8.69 -0.48 20.57
N VAL A 142 8.75 -0.92 21.83
CA VAL A 142 7.97 -0.32 22.93
C VAL A 142 8.31 1.16 23.13
N GLN A 143 9.59 1.52 22.96
CA GLN A 143 10.09 2.89 23.09
C GLN A 143 10.46 3.53 21.74
N GLY A 144 9.98 2.96 20.63
CA GLY A 144 10.25 3.47 19.28
C GLY A 144 9.14 4.35 18.74
N GLU A 145 9.19 4.65 17.43
CA GLU A 145 8.15 5.42 16.77
C GLU A 145 6.79 4.71 16.82
N ARG A 146 5.72 5.51 16.72
CA ARG A 146 4.35 5.00 16.74
C ARG A 146 4.04 4.19 15.47
N HIS A 147 3.52 2.99 15.66
CA HIS A 147 2.90 2.19 14.59
C HIS A 147 1.40 2.08 14.82
N GLN A 148 0.61 2.28 13.76
CA GLN A 148 -0.83 2.01 13.80
C GLN A 148 -1.13 0.53 14.05
N TRP A 149 -0.26 -0.36 13.55
CA TRP A 149 -0.27 -1.78 13.92
C TRP A 149 0.72 -2.03 15.04
N ASN A 150 0.19 -2.22 16.24
CA ASN A 150 0.94 -2.53 17.46
C ASN A 150 0.26 -3.70 18.22
N PRO A 151 0.90 -4.28 19.24
CA PRO A 151 0.36 -5.44 19.96
C PRO A 151 -1.08 -5.27 20.47
N ALA A 152 -1.45 -4.08 20.96
CA ALA A 152 -2.79 -3.82 21.48
C ALA A 152 -3.85 -3.83 20.36
N THR A 153 -3.60 -3.14 19.24
CA THR A 153 -4.49 -3.15 18.07
C THR A 153 -4.62 -4.54 17.43
N ILE A 154 -3.53 -5.33 17.43
CA ILE A 154 -3.53 -6.70 16.89
C ILE A 154 -4.36 -7.62 17.79
N ALA A 155 -4.15 -7.56 19.11
CA ALA A 155 -4.83 -8.42 20.06
C ALA A 155 -6.34 -8.15 20.11
N SER A 156 -6.74 -6.87 20.13
CA SER A 156 -8.16 -6.46 20.12
C SER A 156 -8.87 -6.92 18.86
N LEU A 157 -8.29 -6.69 17.67
CA LEU A 157 -8.86 -7.16 16.41
C LEU A 157 -8.96 -8.68 16.33
N GLN A 158 -7.91 -9.41 16.74
CA GLN A 158 -7.94 -10.88 16.75
C GLN A 158 -9.00 -11.43 17.71
N LYS A 159 -9.16 -10.81 18.89
CA LYS A 159 -10.19 -11.21 19.84
C LYS A 159 -11.59 -10.96 19.26
N ALA A 160 -11.82 -9.77 18.71
CA ALA A 160 -13.09 -9.41 18.06
C ALA A 160 -13.47 -10.42 16.96
N ALA A 161 -12.54 -10.67 16.04
CA ALA A 161 -12.77 -11.58 14.91
C ALA A 161 -13.03 -13.03 15.34
N ARG A 162 -12.26 -13.54 16.32
CA ARG A 162 -12.34 -14.95 16.75
C ARG A 162 -13.56 -15.25 17.63
N LEU A 163 -13.94 -14.31 18.48
CA LEU A 163 -15.02 -14.50 19.45
C LEU A 163 -16.35 -13.85 19.01
N ASP A 164 -16.37 -13.20 17.84
CA ASP A 164 -17.51 -12.38 17.38
C ASP A 164 -17.90 -11.33 18.45
N ASP A 165 -16.87 -10.65 19.00
CA ASP A 165 -17.00 -9.79 20.18
C ASP A 165 -16.95 -8.31 19.80
N ALA A 166 -18.12 -7.70 19.62
CA ALA A 166 -18.27 -6.28 19.26
C ALA A 166 -17.53 -5.32 20.21
N PRO A 167 -17.56 -5.47 21.55
CA PRO A 167 -16.78 -4.63 22.45
C PRO A 167 -15.26 -4.66 22.17
N SER A 168 -14.70 -5.80 21.75
CA SER A 168 -13.29 -5.87 21.35
C SER A 168 -13.03 -5.17 20.01
N TYR A 169 -14.02 -5.14 19.11
CA TYR A 169 -13.94 -4.33 17.89
C TYR A 169 -13.98 -2.85 18.22
N ASP A 170 -14.87 -2.41 19.10
CA ASP A 170 -14.96 -1.02 19.54
C ASP A 170 -13.65 -0.56 20.17
N GLU A 171 -13.02 -1.40 20.99
CA GLU A 171 -11.68 -1.12 21.53
C GLU A 171 -10.62 -1.04 20.43
N PHE A 172 -10.64 -1.96 19.46
CA PHE A 172 -9.75 -1.90 18.30
C PHE A 172 -9.92 -0.59 17.52
N ALA A 173 -11.15 -0.24 17.15
CA ALA A 173 -11.50 0.96 16.42
C ALA A 173 -11.10 2.21 17.21
N ARG A 174 -11.34 2.24 18.52
CA ARG A 174 -10.91 3.32 19.41
C ARG A 174 -9.39 3.47 19.42
N LEU A 175 -8.62 2.38 19.57
CA LEU A 175 -7.16 2.42 19.58
C LEU A 175 -6.57 2.93 18.25
N VAL A 176 -7.19 2.56 17.12
CA VAL A 176 -6.77 3.03 15.79
C VAL A 176 -7.16 4.49 15.57
N ASN A 177 -8.38 4.88 15.94
CA ASN A 177 -8.97 6.19 15.65
C ASN A 177 -8.65 7.27 16.72
N ALA A 178 -8.05 6.89 17.85
CA ALA A 178 -7.79 7.80 18.96
C ALA A 178 -6.95 9.01 18.54
N PRO A 179 -7.32 10.23 18.99
CA PRO A 179 -6.46 11.41 18.87
C PRO A 179 -5.09 11.11 19.47
N SER A 180 -4.06 11.61 18.81
CA SER A 180 -2.68 11.43 19.24
C SER A 180 -1.90 12.71 18.97
N PRO A 181 -0.98 13.08 19.87
CA PRO A 181 -0.07 14.20 19.62
C PRO A 181 0.86 13.94 18.43
N SER A 182 0.98 12.69 17.97
CA SER A 182 1.69 12.32 16.74
C SER A 182 0.73 11.56 15.81
N PRO A 183 -0.13 12.29 15.06
CA PRO A 183 -1.01 11.69 14.06
C PRO A 183 -0.20 10.92 13.01
N ALA A 184 -0.63 9.71 12.68
CA ALA A 184 0.08 8.84 11.73
C ALA A 184 -0.43 8.95 10.29
N THR A 185 -1.54 9.66 10.07
CA THR A 185 -2.27 9.75 8.79
C THR A 185 -2.98 11.09 8.68
N LEU A 186 -3.15 11.60 7.44
CA LEU A 186 -3.87 12.85 7.18
C LEU A 186 -5.31 12.82 7.70
N ARG A 187 -6.04 11.72 7.43
CA ARG A 187 -7.40 11.53 7.95
C ARG A 187 -7.53 11.52 9.48
N GLY A 188 -6.41 11.36 10.20
CA GLY A 188 -6.37 11.48 11.65
C GLY A 188 -6.57 12.91 12.15
N LEU A 189 -6.35 13.90 11.27
CA LEU A 189 -6.51 15.33 11.52
C LEU A 189 -7.95 15.82 11.30
N TRP A 190 -8.82 14.97 10.75
CA TRP A 190 -10.19 15.37 10.39
C TRP A 190 -11.21 14.97 11.44
N GLU A 191 -12.28 15.75 11.51
CA GLU A 191 -13.54 15.41 12.16
C GLU A 191 -14.69 15.44 11.17
N LEU A 192 -15.79 14.79 11.54
CA LEU A 192 -16.98 14.69 10.70
C LEU A 192 -17.98 15.78 11.12
N ARG A 193 -18.53 16.49 10.14
CA ARG A 193 -19.64 17.42 10.30
C ARG A 193 -20.96 16.70 9.97
N PRO A 194 -21.98 16.75 10.84
CA PRO A 194 -23.29 16.19 10.53
C PRO A 194 -23.91 16.84 9.30
N ALA A 195 -24.53 16.03 8.43
CA ALA A 195 -25.32 16.55 7.31
C ALA A 195 -26.70 17.04 7.75
N GLY A 196 -27.19 16.53 8.90
CA GLY A 196 -28.46 16.91 9.50
C GLY A 196 -28.64 16.27 10.87
N ALA A 197 -29.90 16.21 11.34
CA ALA A 197 -30.22 15.52 12.58
C ALA A 197 -29.92 14.00 12.45
N PRO A 198 -29.39 13.35 13.50
CA PRO A 198 -29.17 11.91 13.50
C PRO A 198 -30.45 11.14 13.17
N VAL A 199 -30.29 10.01 12.48
CA VAL A 199 -31.40 9.12 12.11
C VAL A 199 -31.32 7.80 12.90
N PRO A 200 -32.46 7.15 13.17
CA PRO A 200 -32.46 5.80 13.74
C PRO A 200 -31.66 4.80 12.88
N LEU A 201 -30.87 3.94 13.53
CA LEU A 201 -29.94 3.01 12.87
C LEU A 201 -30.66 1.99 11.97
N ASP A 202 -31.88 1.62 12.30
CA ASP A 202 -32.77 0.75 11.52
C ASP A 202 -33.21 1.37 10.19
N GLN A 203 -33.12 2.70 10.04
CA GLN A 203 -33.37 3.42 8.78
C GLN A 203 -32.14 3.49 7.86
N VAL A 204 -30.94 3.17 8.38
CA VAL A 204 -29.71 3.10 7.59
C VAL A 204 -29.67 1.76 6.88
N GLU A 205 -29.19 1.75 5.62
CA GLU A 205 -29.06 0.52 4.85
C GLU A 205 -28.31 -0.59 5.63
N PRO A 206 -28.71 -1.86 5.46
CA PRO A 206 -28.19 -2.94 6.28
C PRO A 206 -26.74 -3.26 5.95
N ALA A 207 -26.01 -3.80 6.93
CA ALA A 207 -24.58 -4.10 6.81
C ALA A 207 -24.26 -5.04 5.63
N VAL A 208 -25.19 -5.94 5.29
CA VAL A 208 -25.08 -6.88 4.16
C VAL A 208 -24.97 -6.17 2.79
N GLU A 209 -25.48 -4.94 2.65
CA GLU A 209 -25.30 -4.16 1.42
C GLU A 209 -23.94 -3.43 1.41
N LEU A 210 -23.47 -2.99 2.58
CA LEU A 210 -22.19 -2.30 2.71
C LEU A 210 -21.00 -3.22 2.45
N VAL A 211 -21.03 -4.47 2.94
CA VAL A 211 -19.94 -5.43 2.74
C VAL A 211 -19.68 -5.77 1.28
N LYS A 212 -20.66 -5.58 0.38
CA LYS A 212 -20.50 -5.76 -1.08
C LYS A 212 -19.54 -4.72 -1.69
N ARG A 213 -19.32 -3.59 -1.01
CA ARG A 213 -18.35 -2.56 -1.40
C ARG A 213 -16.93 -2.92 -0.98
N PHE A 214 -16.76 -3.95 -0.14
CA PHE A 214 -15.46 -4.33 0.39
C PHE A 214 -14.79 -5.37 -0.49
N ALA A 215 -13.49 -5.18 -0.66
CA ALA A 215 -12.62 -6.15 -1.31
C ALA A 215 -11.42 -6.49 -0.41
N THR A 216 -10.96 -7.73 -0.44
CA THR A 216 -9.62 -8.03 0.08
C THR A 216 -8.57 -7.61 -0.92
N GLY A 217 -7.49 -7.01 -0.43
CA GLY A 217 -6.39 -6.52 -1.27
C GLY A 217 -5.71 -7.65 -2.05
N ALA A 218 -5.13 -7.29 -3.19
CA ALA A 218 -4.42 -8.20 -4.08
C ALA A 218 -3.15 -8.77 -3.42
N MET A 219 -3.23 -10.00 -2.90
CA MET A 219 -2.14 -10.66 -2.18
C MET A 219 -1.84 -12.01 -2.81
N SER A 220 -0.70 -12.11 -3.52
CA SER A 220 -0.42 -13.27 -4.38
C SER A 220 -0.33 -14.58 -3.61
N PHE A 221 -0.92 -15.65 -4.16
CA PHE A 221 -0.54 -17.02 -3.80
C PHE A 221 0.97 -17.20 -4.00
N GLY A 222 1.67 -17.61 -2.94
CA GLY A 222 3.14 -17.62 -2.85
C GLY A 222 3.66 -16.57 -1.85
N SER A 223 3.13 -15.35 -1.88
CA SER A 223 3.39 -14.36 -0.82
C SER A 223 2.71 -14.79 0.48
N ILE A 224 1.42 -15.13 0.37
CA ILE A 224 0.66 -15.79 1.44
C ILE A 224 0.48 -17.28 1.12
N SER A 225 0.23 -18.06 2.16
CA SER A 225 -0.05 -19.50 2.06
C SER A 225 -1.35 -19.76 1.30
N GLN A 226 -1.50 -20.99 0.82
CA GLN A 226 -2.75 -21.43 0.19
C GLN A 226 -3.93 -21.28 1.16
N GLU A 227 -3.72 -21.68 2.41
CA GLU A 227 -4.73 -21.64 3.47
C GLU A 227 -5.23 -20.21 3.70
N ALA A 228 -4.32 -19.25 3.87
CA ALA A 228 -4.69 -17.84 4.04
C ALA A 228 -5.37 -17.27 2.79
N HIS A 229 -4.92 -17.64 1.59
CA HIS A 229 -5.48 -17.14 0.34
C HIS A 229 -6.89 -17.66 0.08
N GLU A 230 -7.12 -18.96 0.29
CA GLU A 230 -8.43 -19.59 0.16
C GLU A 230 -9.39 -19.16 1.26
N ASN A 231 -8.88 -18.92 2.48
CA ASN A 231 -9.66 -18.38 3.60
C ASN A 231 -10.33 -17.05 3.24
N LEU A 232 -9.55 -16.12 2.69
CA LEU A 232 -10.06 -14.82 2.25
C LEU A 232 -11.08 -14.97 1.12
N ALA A 233 -10.84 -15.83 0.14
CA ALA A 233 -11.78 -16.04 -0.96
C ALA A 233 -13.11 -16.61 -0.48
N ARG A 234 -13.09 -17.64 0.37
CA ARG A 234 -14.32 -18.20 0.96
C ARG A 234 -15.09 -17.15 1.76
N ALA A 235 -14.40 -16.34 2.57
CA ALA A 235 -15.04 -15.30 3.37
C ALA A 235 -15.74 -14.26 2.50
N MET A 236 -15.05 -13.72 1.49
CA MET A 236 -15.62 -12.68 0.63
C MET A 236 -16.77 -13.20 -0.23
N ASN A 237 -16.65 -14.41 -0.75
CA ASN A 237 -17.73 -15.05 -1.53
C ASN A 237 -19.00 -15.28 -0.69
N ARG A 238 -18.87 -15.54 0.62
CA ARG A 238 -20.03 -15.70 1.53
C ARG A 238 -20.79 -14.39 1.78
N ILE A 239 -20.09 -13.27 1.81
CA ILE A 239 -20.69 -11.95 2.14
C ILE A 239 -21.01 -11.11 0.89
N GLY A 240 -20.78 -11.64 -0.31
CA GLY A 240 -20.99 -10.91 -1.56
C GLY A 240 -19.99 -9.78 -1.82
N GLY A 241 -18.92 -9.70 -1.03
CA GLY A 241 -17.77 -8.86 -1.33
C GLY A 241 -16.82 -9.55 -2.31
N ARG A 242 -15.62 -9.01 -2.49
CA ARG A 242 -14.67 -9.53 -3.50
C ARG A 242 -13.31 -9.89 -2.90
N SER A 243 -12.73 -11.01 -3.29
CA SER A 243 -11.31 -11.30 -3.04
C SER A 243 -10.49 -11.17 -4.31
N ASN A 244 -9.19 -10.92 -4.17
CA ASN A 244 -8.28 -10.70 -5.28
C ASN A 244 -7.08 -11.66 -5.25
N THR A 245 -6.77 -12.29 -6.39
CA THR A 245 -5.69 -13.29 -6.50
C THR A 245 -4.29 -12.73 -6.25
N GLY A 246 -4.10 -11.42 -6.41
CA GLY A 246 -2.77 -10.85 -6.61
C GLY A 246 -2.07 -11.42 -7.84
N GLU A 247 -0.76 -11.17 -7.92
CA GLU A 247 0.09 -11.44 -9.09
C GLU A 247 0.52 -12.91 -9.23
N GLY A 248 -0.08 -13.83 -8.47
CA GLY A 248 0.45 -15.18 -8.26
C GLY A 248 -0.15 -16.27 -9.13
N GLY A 249 -1.14 -15.94 -9.96
CA GLY A 249 -2.06 -16.92 -10.55
C GLY A 249 -3.04 -17.47 -9.51
N GLU A 250 -3.87 -18.41 -9.94
CA GLU A 250 -4.81 -19.13 -9.07
C GLU A 250 -4.92 -20.57 -9.55
N ASP A 251 -4.91 -21.53 -8.61
CA ASP A 251 -5.07 -22.95 -8.95
C ASP A 251 -6.47 -23.21 -9.53
N GLU A 252 -6.52 -23.85 -10.70
CA GLU A 252 -7.75 -24.11 -11.44
C GLU A 252 -8.75 -24.97 -10.66
N ALA A 253 -8.27 -25.81 -9.73
CA ALA A 253 -9.14 -26.58 -8.86
C ALA A 253 -10.06 -25.71 -7.99
N ARG A 254 -9.74 -24.42 -7.80
CA ARG A 254 -10.56 -23.46 -7.04
C ARG A 254 -11.75 -22.91 -7.84
N PHE A 255 -11.80 -23.14 -9.16
CA PHE A 255 -12.88 -22.63 -10.01
C PHE A 255 -14.16 -23.45 -9.85
N LEU A 256 -14.01 -24.71 -9.44
CA LEU A 256 -15.11 -25.58 -9.08
C LEU A 256 -15.67 -25.18 -7.71
N ARG A 257 -16.98 -25.37 -7.54
CA ARG A 257 -17.60 -25.25 -6.23
C ARG A 257 -17.13 -26.39 -5.32
N ASP A 258 -16.97 -26.07 -4.06
CA ASP A 258 -16.69 -27.06 -3.03
C ASP A 258 -17.93 -27.93 -2.76
N PRO A 259 -17.78 -29.14 -2.17
CA PRO A 259 -18.91 -30.03 -1.91
C PRO A 259 -20.00 -29.44 -1.00
N ASP A 260 -19.65 -28.46 -0.17
CA ASP A 260 -20.57 -27.71 0.69
C ASP A 260 -21.31 -26.57 -0.06
N GLY A 261 -21.12 -26.45 -1.38
CA GLY A 261 -21.66 -25.39 -2.22
C GLY A 261 -20.85 -24.09 -2.19
N GLY A 262 -19.82 -24.03 -1.33
CA GLY A 262 -18.90 -22.91 -1.21
C GLY A 262 -18.04 -22.69 -2.45
N SER A 263 -17.32 -21.57 -2.47
CA SER A 263 -16.36 -21.28 -3.53
C SER A 263 -15.07 -20.72 -2.96
N ARG A 264 -13.96 -21.27 -3.43
CA ARG A 264 -12.60 -20.78 -3.20
C ARG A 264 -12.08 -19.89 -4.32
N ARG A 265 -12.84 -19.69 -5.40
CA ARG A 265 -12.47 -18.84 -6.53
C ARG A 265 -12.39 -17.39 -6.07
N SER A 266 -11.34 -16.68 -6.44
CA SER A 266 -11.28 -15.23 -6.23
C SER A 266 -12.08 -14.51 -7.30
N ALA A 267 -12.94 -13.58 -6.90
CA ALA A 267 -13.78 -12.79 -7.82
C ALA A 267 -12.94 -11.88 -8.71
N VAL A 268 -11.88 -11.29 -8.16
CA VAL A 268 -10.95 -10.42 -8.89
C VAL A 268 -9.68 -11.18 -9.23
N LYS A 269 -9.28 -11.12 -10.50
CA LYS A 269 -8.07 -11.73 -11.01
C LYS A 269 -7.12 -10.68 -11.53
N GLN A 270 -5.88 -10.71 -11.07
CA GLN A 270 -4.91 -9.68 -11.39
C GLN A 270 -4.06 -10.04 -12.62
N VAL A 271 -3.95 -9.09 -13.54
CA VAL A 271 -3.03 -9.11 -14.68
C VAL A 271 -1.90 -8.13 -14.35
N ALA A 272 -0.73 -8.66 -14.01
CA ALA A 272 0.46 -7.89 -13.63
C ALA A 272 1.63 -8.15 -14.58
N SER A 273 2.69 -7.36 -14.51
CA SER A 273 3.81 -7.36 -15.46
C SER A 273 4.44 -8.73 -15.74
N GLY A 274 4.52 -9.61 -14.74
CA GLY A 274 5.08 -10.96 -14.91
C GLY A 274 4.14 -11.97 -15.60
N ARG A 275 2.85 -11.65 -15.76
CA ARG A 275 1.79 -12.53 -16.31
C ARG A 275 1.76 -13.94 -15.70
N PHE A 276 2.22 -14.09 -14.46
CA PHE A 276 2.25 -15.39 -13.78
C PHE A 276 0.84 -15.97 -13.63
N GLY A 277 0.64 -17.17 -14.16
CA GLY A 277 -0.64 -17.89 -14.12
C GLY A 277 -1.77 -17.22 -14.91
N VAL A 278 -1.46 -16.26 -15.79
CA VAL A 278 -2.46 -15.61 -16.65
C VAL A 278 -2.68 -16.49 -17.88
N THR A 279 -3.74 -17.28 -17.84
CA THR A 279 -4.19 -18.15 -18.94
C THR A 279 -5.61 -17.75 -19.37
N ALA A 280 -6.06 -18.22 -20.55
CA ALA A 280 -7.46 -18.01 -20.96
C ALA A 280 -8.45 -18.54 -19.91
N HIS A 281 -8.20 -19.74 -19.38
CA HIS A 281 -9.04 -20.36 -18.35
C HIS A 281 -9.05 -19.56 -17.04
N TYR A 282 -7.91 -18.98 -16.65
CA TYR A 282 -7.84 -18.03 -15.54
C TYR A 282 -8.71 -16.80 -15.82
N LEU A 283 -8.54 -16.14 -16.97
CA LEU A 283 -9.20 -14.88 -17.30
C LEU A 283 -10.73 -14.99 -17.39
N VAL A 284 -11.26 -16.09 -17.93
CA VAL A 284 -12.72 -16.31 -18.03
C VAL A 284 -13.39 -16.65 -16.70
N ASN A 285 -12.61 -17.03 -15.68
CA ASN A 285 -13.13 -17.37 -14.35
C ASN A 285 -13.12 -16.17 -13.37
N ALA A 286 -13.22 -14.93 -13.87
CA ALA A 286 -13.22 -13.71 -13.08
C ALA A 286 -14.54 -12.94 -13.21
N ASP A 287 -14.94 -12.26 -12.14
CA ASP A 287 -15.98 -11.21 -12.19
C ASP A 287 -15.34 -9.83 -12.47
N GLU A 288 -14.04 -9.69 -12.16
CA GLU A 288 -13.23 -8.51 -12.43
C GLU A 288 -11.80 -8.89 -12.80
N LEU A 289 -11.26 -8.23 -13.83
CA LEU A 289 -9.85 -8.33 -14.21
C LEU A 289 -9.13 -7.04 -13.84
N GLN A 290 -8.16 -7.14 -12.93
CA GLN A 290 -7.40 -5.99 -12.44
C GLN A 290 -6.05 -5.88 -13.13
N ILE A 291 -5.85 -4.84 -13.94
CA ILE A 291 -4.54 -4.44 -14.46
C ILE A 291 -3.76 -3.77 -13.33
N LYS A 292 -2.67 -4.38 -12.90
CA LYS A 292 -1.82 -3.86 -11.83
C LYS A 292 -0.67 -3.02 -12.39
N ILE A 293 -0.90 -1.72 -12.53
CA ILE A 293 0.18 -0.78 -12.90
C ILE A 293 1.19 -0.66 -11.76
N ALA A 294 0.72 -0.48 -10.51
CA ALA A 294 1.59 -0.31 -9.36
C ALA A 294 0.96 -0.79 -8.04
N GLN A 295 1.74 -0.73 -6.95
CA GLN A 295 1.27 -0.93 -5.58
C GLN A 295 1.98 0.04 -4.64
N GLY A 296 1.29 0.49 -3.59
CA GLY A 296 1.80 1.54 -2.68
C GLY A 296 3.14 1.23 -2.00
N ALA A 297 3.40 -0.04 -1.66
CA ALA A 297 4.64 -0.44 -0.98
C ALA A 297 5.92 -0.40 -1.84
N LYS A 298 5.75 -0.31 -3.17
CA LYS A 298 6.84 -0.24 -4.15
C LYS A 298 6.35 0.25 -5.52
N PRO A 299 5.94 1.52 -5.63
CA PRO A 299 5.62 2.12 -6.91
C PRO A 299 6.87 2.14 -7.80
N GLY A 300 6.67 1.97 -9.11
CA GLY A 300 7.75 1.90 -10.11
C GLY A 300 8.58 0.61 -10.07
N GLU A 301 8.10 -0.44 -9.38
CA GLU A 301 8.77 -1.75 -9.32
C GLU A 301 7.80 -2.93 -9.48
N GLY A 302 8.34 -4.07 -9.90
CA GLY A 302 7.60 -5.32 -10.04
C GLY A 302 7.39 -6.11 -8.73
N GLY A 303 6.52 -7.11 -8.82
CA GLY A 303 6.37 -8.16 -7.81
C GLY A 303 7.69 -8.86 -7.48
N GLN A 304 7.83 -9.33 -6.24
CA GLN A 304 9.02 -10.06 -5.77
C GLN A 304 8.56 -11.26 -4.96
N LEU A 305 8.98 -12.45 -5.36
CA LEU A 305 8.82 -13.67 -4.59
C LEU A 305 10.18 -14.37 -4.46
N PRO A 306 10.76 -14.42 -3.25
CA PRO A 306 12.02 -15.12 -3.00
C PRO A 306 11.96 -16.59 -3.42
N GLY A 307 13.02 -17.11 -4.02
CA GLY A 307 13.05 -18.46 -4.61
C GLY A 307 12.75 -19.58 -3.61
N HIS A 308 13.12 -19.41 -2.34
CA HIS A 308 12.79 -20.35 -1.26
C HIS A 308 11.30 -20.36 -0.87
N LYS A 309 10.47 -19.51 -1.48
CA LYS A 309 9.00 -19.55 -1.41
C LYS A 309 8.37 -20.08 -2.71
N VAL A 310 9.18 -20.44 -3.71
CA VAL A 310 8.71 -20.97 -4.99
C VAL A 310 8.82 -22.50 -4.94
N ASP A 311 7.88 -23.13 -4.23
CA ASP A 311 7.79 -24.59 -4.21
C ASP A 311 7.24 -25.13 -5.55
N ALA A 312 7.09 -26.46 -5.65
CA ALA A 312 6.60 -27.10 -6.88
C ALA A 312 5.16 -26.67 -7.25
N VAL A 313 4.31 -26.38 -6.27
CA VAL A 313 2.92 -25.95 -6.50
C VAL A 313 2.89 -24.52 -7.02
N ILE A 314 3.64 -23.61 -6.38
CA ILE A 314 3.79 -22.23 -6.83
C ILE A 314 4.41 -22.19 -8.23
N ALA A 315 5.47 -22.97 -8.47
CA ALA A 315 6.11 -23.06 -9.77
C ALA A 315 5.14 -23.52 -10.87
N ARG A 316 4.33 -24.56 -10.59
CA ARG A 316 3.29 -25.05 -11.51
C ARG A 316 2.27 -23.96 -11.83
N VAL A 317 1.68 -23.32 -10.82
CA VAL A 317 0.64 -22.30 -11.01
C VAL A 317 1.17 -21.08 -11.76
N ARG A 318 2.45 -20.75 -11.58
CA ARG A 318 3.09 -19.61 -12.24
C ARG A 318 3.76 -19.94 -13.57
N HIS A 319 3.76 -21.20 -13.99
CA HIS A 319 4.54 -21.69 -15.13
C HIS A 319 6.03 -21.31 -15.03
N SER A 320 6.60 -21.44 -13.84
CA SER A 320 8.00 -21.10 -13.53
C SER A 320 8.77 -22.32 -13.03
N LEU A 321 10.05 -22.12 -12.69
CA LEU A 321 10.90 -23.16 -12.09
C LEU A 321 10.86 -23.07 -10.56
N ALA A 322 10.78 -24.23 -9.89
CA ALA A 322 10.84 -24.31 -8.44
C ALA A 322 12.21 -23.86 -7.91
N GLY A 323 12.23 -23.18 -6.77
CA GLY A 323 13.44 -22.65 -6.13
C GLY A 323 14.01 -21.37 -6.76
N VAL A 324 13.52 -20.95 -7.93
CA VAL A 324 14.02 -19.77 -8.64
C VAL A 324 13.30 -18.52 -8.14
N THR A 325 14.07 -17.48 -7.80
CA THR A 325 13.51 -16.18 -7.37
C THR A 325 12.78 -15.52 -8.52
N LEU A 326 11.53 -15.10 -8.29
CA LEU A 326 10.71 -14.41 -9.28
C LEU A 326 10.69 -12.91 -8.97
N ILE A 327 11.42 -12.15 -9.77
CA ILE A 327 11.35 -10.68 -9.80
C ILE A 327 10.64 -10.31 -11.09
N SER A 328 9.42 -9.79 -10.98
CA SER A 328 8.68 -9.35 -12.15
C SER A 328 9.34 -8.12 -12.76
N PRO A 329 9.26 -7.93 -14.10
CA PRO A 329 9.63 -6.67 -14.72
C PRO A 329 8.90 -5.50 -14.05
N PRO A 330 9.54 -4.33 -13.88
CA PRO A 330 8.83 -3.15 -13.39
C PRO A 330 7.66 -2.72 -14.28
N PRO A 331 7.82 -2.57 -15.62
CA PRO A 331 6.71 -2.23 -16.48
C PRO A 331 5.97 -3.47 -16.97
N HIS A 332 4.72 -3.28 -17.37
CA HIS A 332 4.06 -4.18 -18.32
C HIS A 332 4.74 -4.01 -19.69
N HIS A 333 5.18 -5.11 -20.31
CA HIS A 333 5.86 -5.05 -21.61
C HIS A 333 4.91 -4.77 -22.79
N ASP A 334 3.62 -4.79 -22.53
CA ASP A 334 2.51 -4.45 -23.43
C ASP A 334 1.78 -3.17 -23.00
N ILE A 335 2.38 -2.36 -22.11
CA ILE A 335 1.86 -1.03 -21.74
C ILE A 335 3.02 -0.04 -21.63
N TYR A 336 3.27 0.71 -22.70
CA TYR A 336 4.26 1.79 -22.72
C TYR A 336 3.65 3.19 -22.87
N SER A 337 2.34 3.25 -23.07
CA SER A 337 1.57 4.45 -23.27
C SER A 337 0.11 4.23 -22.83
N ILE A 338 -0.71 5.29 -22.89
CA ILE A 338 -2.12 5.19 -22.51
C ILE A 338 -2.95 4.42 -23.53
N GLU A 339 -2.57 4.49 -24.81
CA GLU A 339 -3.16 3.72 -25.90
C GLU A 339 -2.85 2.23 -25.79
N ASP A 340 -1.67 1.86 -25.31
CA ASP A 340 -1.35 0.46 -25.02
C ASP A 340 -2.18 -0.08 -23.84
N LEU A 341 -2.42 0.75 -22.81
CA LEU A 341 -3.34 0.38 -21.73
C LEU A 341 -4.75 0.16 -22.28
N ALA A 342 -5.22 1.02 -23.18
CA ALA A 342 -6.52 0.87 -23.83
C ALA A 342 -6.59 -0.44 -24.64
N GLN A 343 -5.50 -0.81 -25.33
CA GLN A 343 -5.41 -2.09 -26.04
C GLN A 343 -5.50 -3.28 -25.08
N LEU A 344 -4.80 -3.27 -23.95
CA LEU A 344 -4.92 -4.35 -22.97
C LEU A 344 -6.34 -4.42 -22.37
N ILE A 345 -6.97 -3.28 -22.09
CA ILE A 345 -8.37 -3.26 -21.62
C ILE A 345 -9.28 -3.89 -22.68
N PHE A 346 -9.08 -3.57 -23.96
CA PHE A 346 -9.81 -4.17 -25.08
C PHE A 346 -9.61 -5.69 -25.13
N ASP A 347 -8.38 -6.18 -25.04
CA ASP A 347 -8.06 -7.61 -25.08
C ASP A 347 -8.73 -8.37 -23.91
N LEU A 348 -8.67 -7.80 -22.70
CA LEU A 348 -9.29 -8.39 -21.52
C LEU A 348 -10.83 -8.45 -21.60
N LYS A 349 -11.47 -7.42 -22.19
CA LYS A 349 -12.91 -7.43 -22.44
C LYS A 349 -13.31 -8.41 -23.54
N ASN A 350 -12.44 -8.68 -24.52
CA ASN A 350 -12.71 -9.67 -25.57
C ASN A 350 -12.66 -11.11 -25.05
N ILE A 351 -11.67 -11.44 -24.20
CA ILE A 351 -11.57 -12.80 -23.64
C ILE A 351 -12.65 -13.06 -22.57
N ASN A 352 -13.02 -12.05 -21.78
CA ASN A 352 -14.09 -12.15 -20.79
C ASN A 352 -15.04 -10.93 -20.86
N PRO A 353 -16.11 -11.01 -21.68
CA PRO A 353 -17.07 -9.92 -21.85
C PRO A 353 -17.92 -9.62 -20.60
N GLN A 354 -17.92 -10.52 -19.61
CA GLN A 354 -18.70 -10.37 -18.39
C GLN A 354 -17.91 -9.71 -17.26
N ALA A 355 -16.57 -9.76 -17.32
CA ALA A 355 -15.73 -9.16 -16.30
C ALA A 355 -15.62 -7.66 -16.49
N ARG A 356 -15.72 -6.93 -15.39
CA ARG A 356 -15.33 -5.51 -15.36
C ARG A 356 -13.80 -5.39 -15.30
N ILE A 357 -13.24 -4.34 -15.88
CA ILE A 357 -11.79 -4.09 -15.88
C ILE A 357 -11.46 -3.02 -14.85
N SER A 358 -10.58 -3.35 -13.89
CA SER A 358 -10.05 -2.38 -12.94
C SER A 358 -8.59 -2.06 -13.21
N VAL A 359 -8.18 -0.82 -12.99
CA VAL A 359 -6.78 -0.39 -13.11
C VAL A 359 -6.30 0.08 -11.75
N LYS A 360 -5.28 -0.59 -11.22
CA LYS A 360 -4.67 -0.28 -9.92
C LYS A 360 -3.51 0.69 -10.08
N LEU A 361 -3.72 1.92 -9.64
CA LEU A 361 -2.75 3.01 -9.59
C LEU A 361 -2.30 3.25 -8.14
N VAL A 362 -1.27 4.08 -7.96
CA VAL A 362 -0.79 4.54 -6.65
C VAL A 362 -0.95 6.05 -6.57
N ALA A 363 -1.29 6.56 -5.40
CA ALA A 363 -1.37 7.99 -5.15
C ALA A 363 0.01 8.66 -5.33
N GLU A 364 0.04 9.66 -6.20
CA GLU A 364 1.13 10.61 -6.46
C GLU A 364 0.52 11.86 -7.11
N ALA A 365 1.19 13.02 -7.11
CA ALA A 365 0.70 14.17 -7.88
C ALA A 365 0.63 13.83 -9.37
N GLY A 366 -0.49 14.19 -10.00
CA GLY A 366 -0.75 13.88 -11.41
C GLY A 366 -1.58 12.62 -11.61
N VAL A 367 -1.82 11.82 -10.55
CA VAL A 367 -2.66 10.62 -10.64
C VAL A 367 -4.07 10.92 -11.15
N GLY A 368 -4.61 12.13 -10.91
CA GLY A 368 -5.91 12.51 -11.43
C GLY A 368 -5.93 12.64 -12.95
N THR A 369 -4.84 13.14 -13.54
CA THR A 369 -4.68 13.22 -15.01
C THR A 369 -4.61 11.82 -15.60
N ILE A 370 -3.85 10.92 -14.97
CA ILE A 370 -3.77 9.51 -15.37
C ILE A 370 -5.14 8.85 -15.25
N ALA A 371 -5.88 9.08 -14.17
CA ALA A 371 -7.23 8.55 -13.98
C ALA A 371 -8.19 8.98 -15.09
N ALA A 372 -8.11 10.23 -15.56
CA ALA A 372 -8.89 10.69 -16.71
C ALA A 372 -8.52 9.93 -18.01
N GLY A 373 -7.24 9.67 -18.24
CA GLY A 373 -6.77 8.82 -19.34
C GLY A 373 -7.32 7.39 -19.25
N VAL A 374 -7.22 6.78 -18.07
CA VAL A 374 -7.73 5.43 -17.78
C VAL A 374 -9.24 5.33 -18.01
N ALA A 375 -10.01 6.34 -17.61
CA ALA A 375 -11.45 6.39 -17.88
C ALA A 375 -11.77 6.49 -19.39
N LYS A 376 -10.96 7.25 -20.15
CA LYS A 376 -11.07 7.31 -21.63
C LYS A 376 -10.65 5.99 -22.30
N ALA A 377 -9.77 5.23 -21.67
CA ALA A 377 -9.36 3.89 -22.10
C ALA A 377 -10.39 2.79 -21.78
N HIS A 378 -11.60 3.15 -21.33
CA HIS A 378 -12.72 2.24 -21.07
C HIS A 378 -12.52 1.25 -19.90
N ALA A 379 -11.68 1.61 -18.92
CA ALA A 379 -11.70 0.92 -17.62
C ALA A 379 -13.06 1.14 -16.93
N ASP A 380 -13.50 0.18 -16.14
CA ASP A 380 -14.77 0.26 -15.39
C ASP A 380 -14.53 0.70 -13.95
N VAL A 381 -13.34 0.44 -13.41
CA VAL A 381 -12.93 0.79 -12.04
C VAL A 381 -11.50 1.33 -12.02
N ILE A 382 -11.25 2.35 -11.21
CA ILE A 382 -9.91 2.86 -10.92
C ILE A 382 -9.67 2.69 -9.43
N LEU A 383 -8.64 1.92 -9.07
CA LEU A 383 -8.19 1.77 -7.69
C LEU A 383 -7.02 2.72 -7.43
N ILE A 384 -7.17 3.60 -6.43
CA ILE A 384 -6.09 4.44 -5.91
C ILE A 384 -5.52 3.80 -4.65
N SER A 385 -4.28 3.33 -4.71
CA SER A 385 -3.57 2.78 -3.56
C SER A 385 -2.72 3.84 -2.84
N GLY A 386 -2.82 3.89 -1.52
CA GLY A 386 -1.92 4.69 -0.67
C GLY A 386 -0.54 4.05 -0.50
N HIS A 387 0.46 4.88 -0.19
CA HIS A 387 1.84 4.46 0.10
C HIS A 387 1.95 3.46 1.25
N ASP A 388 0.98 3.49 2.16
CA ASP A 388 0.87 2.67 3.36
C ASP A 388 0.31 1.26 3.08
N GLY A 389 0.23 0.85 1.81
CA GLY A 389 -0.08 -0.52 1.41
C GLY A 389 0.91 -1.57 1.94
N GLY A 390 0.42 -2.78 2.23
CA GLY A 390 1.26 -3.91 2.65
C GLY A 390 2.04 -4.56 1.50
N THR A 391 3.07 -5.35 1.85
CA THR A 391 3.81 -6.19 0.89
C THR A 391 4.43 -7.41 1.56
N GLY A 392 4.51 -8.52 0.82
CA GLY A 392 5.24 -9.71 1.26
C GLY A 392 6.76 -9.57 1.14
N ALA A 393 7.24 -8.81 0.14
CA ALA A 393 8.65 -8.55 -0.12
C ALA A 393 8.83 -7.25 -0.94
N SER A 394 9.62 -6.32 -0.43
CA SER A 394 9.95 -5.05 -1.06
C SER A 394 11.24 -4.47 -0.47
N PRO A 395 12.02 -3.67 -1.22
CA PRO A 395 13.08 -2.87 -0.63
C PRO A 395 12.52 -1.91 0.42
N LEU A 396 13.24 -1.76 1.53
CA LEU A 396 12.87 -0.82 2.60
C LEU A 396 12.78 0.62 2.08
N THR A 397 13.68 1.01 1.16
CA THR A 397 13.66 2.34 0.55
C THR A 397 12.32 2.64 -0.11
N SER A 398 11.70 1.66 -0.77
CA SER A 398 10.44 1.87 -1.48
C SER A 398 9.23 1.86 -0.54
N ILE A 399 9.28 1.08 0.54
CA ILE A 399 8.23 1.09 1.58
C ILE A 399 8.15 2.47 2.26
N HIS A 400 9.29 3.12 2.49
CA HIS A 400 9.34 4.37 3.27
C HIS A 400 9.35 5.64 2.41
N HIS A 401 9.83 5.57 1.17
CA HIS A 401 10.14 6.77 0.38
C HIS A 401 9.49 6.80 -1.01
N ALA A 402 8.43 6.01 -1.26
CA ALA A 402 7.73 6.03 -2.55
C ALA A 402 6.20 5.90 -2.40
N GLY A 403 5.48 6.69 -3.19
CA GLY A 403 4.02 6.84 -3.13
C GLY A 403 3.58 7.87 -2.08
N LEU A 404 2.30 8.22 -2.10
CA LEU A 404 1.68 9.19 -1.19
C LEU A 404 0.45 8.66 -0.45
N PRO A 405 -0.04 9.40 0.57
CA PRO A 405 -1.33 9.13 1.19
C PRO A 405 -2.45 9.03 0.15
N TRP A 406 -3.30 8.00 0.29
CA TRP A 406 -4.42 7.83 -0.62
C TRP A 406 -5.42 8.97 -0.51
N GLU A 407 -5.47 9.67 0.63
CA GLU A 407 -6.32 10.85 0.82
C GLU A 407 -6.05 11.91 -0.26
N LEU A 408 -4.77 12.14 -0.61
CA LEU A 408 -4.39 13.12 -1.63
C LEU A 408 -4.69 12.60 -3.04
N GLY A 409 -4.31 11.36 -3.33
CA GLY A 409 -4.50 10.78 -4.67
C GLY A 409 -5.97 10.53 -5.02
N LEU A 410 -6.78 10.09 -4.06
CA LEU A 410 -8.21 9.86 -4.24
C LEU A 410 -8.95 11.17 -4.49
N ALA A 411 -8.67 12.21 -3.70
CA ALA A 411 -9.25 13.53 -3.88
C ALA A 411 -8.89 14.12 -5.26
N GLU A 412 -7.63 13.99 -5.69
CA GLU A 412 -7.19 14.44 -7.01
C GLU A 412 -7.91 13.67 -8.13
N ALA A 413 -7.99 12.34 -8.05
CA ALA A 413 -8.71 11.53 -9.03
C ALA A 413 -10.19 11.90 -9.11
N GLN A 414 -10.86 12.05 -7.97
CA GLN A 414 -12.25 12.50 -7.88
C GLN A 414 -12.44 13.85 -8.58
N GLN A 415 -11.63 14.85 -8.21
CA GLN A 415 -11.73 16.22 -8.75
C GLN A 415 -11.51 16.24 -10.26
N VAL A 416 -10.42 15.65 -10.75
CA VAL A 416 -10.07 15.68 -12.18
C VAL A 416 -11.10 14.91 -13.02
N LEU A 417 -11.60 13.76 -12.55
CA LEU A 417 -12.65 13.02 -13.25
C LEU A 417 -13.95 13.82 -13.34
N VAL A 418 -14.33 14.54 -12.28
CA VAL A 418 -15.52 15.42 -12.29
C VAL A 418 -15.32 16.59 -13.25
N MET A 419 -14.19 17.28 -13.16
CA MET A 419 -13.85 18.42 -14.04
C MET A 419 -13.89 18.07 -15.53
N ASN A 420 -13.58 16.81 -15.87
CA ASN A 420 -13.57 16.33 -17.26
C ASN A 420 -14.89 15.65 -17.69
N GLY A 421 -15.92 15.60 -16.84
CA GLY A 421 -17.17 14.90 -17.14
C GLY A 421 -17.02 13.39 -17.32
N LEU A 422 -15.97 12.80 -16.71
CA LEU A 422 -15.63 11.38 -16.80
C LEU A 422 -16.04 10.58 -15.57
N ARG A 423 -16.34 11.24 -14.44
CA ARG A 423 -16.62 10.56 -13.16
C ARG A 423 -17.78 9.56 -13.22
N GLY A 424 -18.78 9.80 -14.07
CA GLY A 424 -19.91 8.89 -14.28
C GLY A 424 -19.60 7.63 -15.09
N ARG A 425 -18.36 7.48 -15.60
CA ARG A 425 -17.95 6.33 -16.43
C ARG A 425 -17.22 5.24 -15.66
N VAL A 426 -16.68 5.57 -14.48
CA VAL A 426 -15.81 4.68 -13.71
C VAL A 426 -16.22 4.67 -12.24
N ARG A 427 -16.03 3.53 -11.58
CA ARG A 427 -16.05 3.48 -10.11
C ARG A 427 -14.69 3.80 -9.54
N LEU A 428 -14.64 4.52 -8.42
CA LEU A 428 -13.41 4.70 -7.66
C LEU A 428 -13.34 3.70 -6.50
N GLN A 429 -12.26 2.93 -6.46
CA GLN A 429 -11.88 2.11 -5.33
C GLN A 429 -10.67 2.75 -4.63
N VAL A 430 -10.56 2.57 -3.31
CA VAL A 430 -9.39 3.00 -2.55
C VAL A 430 -8.87 1.87 -1.65
N ASP A 431 -7.55 1.76 -1.53
CA ASP A 431 -6.89 0.92 -0.53
C ASP A 431 -5.66 1.64 0.05
N GLY A 432 -5.13 1.11 1.16
CA GLY A 432 -4.05 1.76 1.90
C GLY A 432 -4.42 1.89 3.37
N HIS A 433 -4.13 0.82 4.13
CA HIS A 433 -4.31 0.83 5.58
C HIS A 433 -5.70 1.29 6.07
N ILE A 434 -6.74 1.01 5.29
CA ILE A 434 -8.15 1.10 5.72
C ILE A 434 -8.40 -0.03 6.72
N LYS A 435 -8.85 0.31 7.92
CA LYS A 435 -8.96 -0.61 9.08
C LYS A 435 -10.32 -0.56 9.76
N THR A 436 -10.98 0.59 9.75
CA THR A 436 -12.19 0.85 10.53
C THR A 436 -13.30 1.36 9.63
N GLY A 437 -14.54 1.35 10.12
CA GLY A 437 -15.67 1.97 9.45
C GLY A 437 -15.47 3.48 9.26
N ARG A 438 -14.77 4.16 10.19
CA ARG A 438 -14.36 5.56 10.00
C ARG A 438 -13.49 5.77 8.76
N ASP A 439 -12.50 4.90 8.52
CA ASP A 439 -11.66 5.01 7.31
C ASP A 439 -12.51 4.86 6.03
N VAL A 440 -13.50 3.96 6.04
CA VAL A 440 -14.44 3.76 4.92
C VAL A 440 -15.26 5.03 4.67
N VAL A 441 -15.83 5.63 5.72
CA VAL A 441 -16.61 6.87 5.59
C VAL A 441 -15.74 7.99 5.04
N PHE A 442 -14.51 8.17 5.55
CA PHE A 442 -13.58 9.16 5.00
C PHE A 442 -13.25 8.93 3.53
N GLY A 443 -12.99 7.69 3.12
CA GLY A 443 -12.81 7.38 1.71
C GLY A 443 -14.05 7.69 0.87
N ALA A 444 -15.25 7.41 1.38
CA ALA A 444 -16.52 7.75 0.70
C ALA A 444 -16.67 9.26 0.50
N LEU A 445 -16.46 10.05 1.56
CA LEU A 445 -16.54 11.52 1.50
C LEU A 445 -15.54 12.12 0.50
N LEU A 446 -14.37 11.48 0.29
CA LEU A 446 -13.39 11.86 -0.73
C LEU A 446 -13.71 11.34 -2.14
N GLY A 447 -14.73 10.50 -2.31
CA GLY A 447 -15.25 10.07 -3.62
C GLY A 447 -15.11 8.59 -3.95
N ALA A 448 -14.61 7.75 -3.03
CA ALA A 448 -14.56 6.31 -3.25
C ALA A 448 -15.93 5.64 -3.08
N GLU A 449 -16.17 4.60 -3.88
CA GLU A 449 -17.39 3.77 -3.84
C GLU A 449 -17.11 2.37 -3.29
N GLU A 450 -15.84 1.95 -3.31
CA GLU A 450 -15.37 0.61 -2.96
C GLU A 450 -14.05 0.68 -2.18
N PHE A 451 -13.82 -0.29 -1.29
CA PHE A 451 -12.77 -0.21 -0.27
C PHE A 451 -11.96 -1.51 -0.20
N GLY A 452 -10.66 -1.41 -0.36
CA GLY A 452 -9.72 -2.53 -0.31
C GLY A 452 -9.06 -2.68 1.06
N PHE A 453 -9.07 -3.91 1.58
CA PHE A 453 -8.50 -4.29 2.87
C PHE A 453 -7.50 -5.43 2.72
N ALA A 454 -6.24 -5.21 3.06
CA ALA A 454 -5.21 -6.25 2.97
C ALA A 454 -4.77 -6.73 4.35
N THR A 455 -4.10 -5.85 5.10
CA THR A 455 -3.47 -6.22 6.37
C THR A 455 -4.46 -6.62 7.47
N ALA A 456 -5.57 -5.89 7.62
CA ALA A 456 -6.56 -6.16 8.67
C ALA A 456 -7.20 -7.56 8.56
N PRO A 457 -7.70 -8.02 7.39
CA PRO A 457 -8.24 -9.38 7.28
C PRO A 457 -7.16 -10.47 7.43
N LEU A 458 -5.89 -10.20 7.11
CA LEU A 458 -4.79 -11.10 7.48
C LEU A 458 -4.56 -11.17 8.99
N ILE A 459 -4.70 -10.05 9.71
CA ILE A 459 -4.62 -10.02 11.18
C ILE A 459 -5.80 -10.75 11.80
N ALA A 460 -7.02 -10.53 11.31
CA ALA A 460 -8.21 -11.30 11.71
C ALA A 460 -8.00 -12.82 11.48
N SER A 461 -7.30 -13.17 10.40
CA SER A 461 -6.91 -14.56 10.11
C SER A 461 -5.72 -15.08 10.94
N GLY A 462 -5.07 -14.25 11.76
CA GLY A 462 -4.03 -14.67 12.71
C GLY A 462 -2.64 -14.03 12.53
N CYS A 463 -2.44 -13.13 11.56
CA CYS A 463 -1.17 -12.41 11.42
C CYS A 463 -0.84 -11.59 12.69
N ILE A 464 0.40 -11.71 13.16
CA ILE A 464 0.92 -11.03 14.36
C ILE A 464 1.91 -9.89 14.04
N MET A 465 1.97 -9.44 12.78
CA MET A 465 2.82 -8.34 12.32
C MET A 465 4.33 -8.51 12.59
N MET A 466 4.85 -9.74 12.47
CA MET A 466 6.30 -10.01 12.66
C MET A 466 7.19 -9.38 11.57
N ARG A 467 6.61 -8.99 10.41
CA ARG A 467 7.32 -8.40 9.26
C ARG A 467 8.46 -9.26 8.68
N LYS A 468 8.37 -10.59 8.82
CA LYS A 468 9.29 -11.59 8.23
C LYS A 468 8.68 -12.35 7.04
N CYS A 469 7.70 -11.76 6.36
CA CYS A 469 6.94 -12.37 5.28
C CYS A 469 7.83 -12.89 4.13
N HIS A 470 8.92 -12.18 3.85
CA HIS A 470 9.90 -12.49 2.81
C HIS A 470 10.84 -13.66 3.18
N LEU A 471 10.95 -14.01 4.47
CA LEU A 471 11.89 -15.03 4.93
C LEU A 471 11.32 -16.45 4.92
N ASN A 472 10.03 -16.63 4.59
CA ASN A 472 9.35 -17.93 4.65
C ASN A 472 9.26 -18.53 6.06
N THR A 473 9.39 -17.71 7.11
CA THR A 473 9.43 -18.15 8.50
C THR A 473 8.23 -17.64 9.30
N CYS A 474 7.08 -17.49 8.64
CA CYS A 474 5.86 -17.00 9.29
C CYS A 474 5.40 -17.99 10.38
N PRO A 475 5.36 -17.60 11.66
CA PRO A 475 5.11 -18.54 12.76
C PRO A 475 3.65 -19.02 12.85
N VAL A 476 2.74 -18.34 12.15
CA VAL A 476 1.28 -18.53 12.19
C VAL A 476 0.72 -19.00 10.84
N GLY A 477 1.58 -19.49 9.94
CA GLY A 477 1.14 -20.09 8.68
C GLY A 477 0.52 -19.14 7.65
N VAL A 478 0.62 -17.81 7.84
CA VAL A 478 0.02 -16.82 6.92
C VAL A 478 0.91 -16.54 5.70
N ALA A 479 2.18 -16.17 5.91
CA ALA A 479 3.07 -15.69 4.85
C ALA A 479 4.25 -16.65 4.61
N THR A 480 3.95 -17.94 4.42
CA THR A 480 4.93 -19.00 4.25
C THR A 480 4.43 -20.10 3.33
N GLN A 481 5.36 -20.76 2.62
CA GLN A 481 5.14 -21.98 1.85
C GLN A 481 5.74 -23.22 2.54
N ASP A 482 6.40 -23.05 3.70
CA ASP A 482 6.88 -24.17 4.51
C ASP A 482 5.68 -25.00 5.03
N PRO A 483 5.58 -26.30 4.72
CA PRO A 483 4.43 -27.12 5.11
C PRO A 483 4.22 -27.23 6.63
N VAL A 484 5.31 -27.27 7.42
CA VAL A 484 5.24 -27.36 8.88
C VAL A 484 4.67 -26.07 9.46
N LEU A 485 5.08 -24.92 8.93
CA LEU A 485 4.57 -23.63 9.36
C LEU A 485 3.16 -23.36 8.85
N ARG A 486 2.81 -23.81 7.64
CA ARG A 486 1.44 -23.76 7.09
C ARG A 486 0.45 -24.53 7.96
N GLY A 487 0.86 -25.67 8.52
CA GLY A 487 0.08 -26.44 9.49
C GLY A 487 -0.28 -25.68 10.78
N ARG A 488 0.30 -24.49 11.01
CA ARG A 488 -0.04 -23.61 12.14
C ARG A 488 -1.07 -22.53 11.80
N PHE A 489 -1.57 -22.50 10.56
CA PHE A 489 -2.63 -21.57 10.19
C PHE A 489 -3.95 -21.95 10.86
N VAL A 490 -4.50 -21.04 11.65
CA VAL A 490 -5.74 -21.23 12.42
C VAL A 490 -6.85 -20.24 12.04
N GLY A 491 -6.63 -19.46 10.97
CA GLY A 491 -7.64 -18.54 10.47
C GLY A 491 -8.81 -19.29 9.84
N THR A 492 -10.02 -18.80 10.05
CA THR A 492 -11.23 -19.34 9.41
C THR A 492 -11.95 -18.24 8.62
N PRO A 493 -12.84 -18.59 7.69
CA PRO A 493 -13.56 -17.58 6.93
C PRO A 493 -14.44 -16.72 7.83
N GLU A 494 -14.99 -17.30 8.91
CA GLU A 494 -15.81 -16.63 9.91
C GLU A 494 -15.06 -15.45 10.56
N HIS A 495 -13.78 -15.62 10.90
CA HIS A 495 -12.99 -14.51 11.47
C HIS A 495 -12.95 -13.28 10.55
N VAL A 496 -12.83 -13.51 9.24
CA VAL A 496 -12.78 -12.44 8.23
C VAL A 496 -14.18 -11.85 8.00
N VAL A 497 -15.21 -12.70 7.97
CA VAL A 497 -16.62 -12.29 7.87
C VAL A 497 -17.00 -11.38 9.05
N ASN A 498 -16.73 -11.80 10.28
CA ASN A 498 -17.03 -11.03 11.49
C ASN A 498 -16.36 -9.65 11.43
N TYR A 499 -15.06 -9.59 11.09
CA TYR A 499 -14.35 -8.32 10.92
C TYR A 499 -15.04 -7.38 9.92
N PHE A 500 -15.45 -7.88 8.75
CA PHE A 500 -16.11 -7.02 7.75
C PHE A 500 -17.51 -6.57 8.19
N PHE A 501 -18.25 -7.40 8.92
CA PHE A 501 -19.53 -6.99 9.49
C PHE A 501 -19.37 -5.96 10.61
N PHE A 502 -18.33 -6.05 11.44
CA PHE A 502 -18.03 -4.98 12.40
C PHE A 502 -17.69 -3.66 11.72
N VAL A 503 -16.86 -3.68 10.66
CA VAL A 503 -16.56 -2.49 9.86
C VAL A 503 -17.84 -1.91 9.25
N ALA A 504 -18.69 -2.75 8.66
CA ALA A 504 -19.95 -2.31 8.08
C ALA A 504 -20.91 -1.73 9.13
N GLU A 505 -20.97 -2.31 10.33
CA GLU A 505 -21.81 -1.80 11.41
C GLU A 505 -21.31 -0.46 11.95
N GLU A 506 -19.99 -0.28 12.11
CA GLU A 506 -19.39 1.02 12.44
C GLU A 506 -19.74 2.07 11.36
N VAL A 507 -19.69 1.71 10.06
CA VAL A 507 -20.13 2.60 8.98
C VAL A 507 -21.59 3.00 9.16
N ARG A 508 -22.49 2.07 9.47
CA ARG A 508 -23.92 2.36 9.70
C ARG A 508 -24.13 3.29 10.89
N GLN A 509 -23.41 3.07 11.98
CA GLN A 509 -23.47 3.91 13.16
C GLN A 509 -23.01 5.35 12.84
N ILE A 510 -21.93 5.50 12.09
CA ILE A 510 -21.46 6.82 11.65
C ILE A 510 -22.48 7.48 10.72
N MET A 511 -22.99 6.76 9.73
CA MET A 511 -24.04 7.25 8.83
C MET A 511 -25.28 7.75 9.60
N ALA A 512 -25.74 6.96 10.58
CA ALA A 512 -26.85 7.32 11.46
C ALA A 512 -26.58 8.64 12.20
N GLN A 513 -25.38 8.80 12.76
CA GLN A 513 -24.95 10.04 13.45
C GLN A 513 -24.89 11.25 12.51
N LEU A 514 -24.50 11.05 11.25
CA LEU A 514 -24.46 12.11 10.24
C LEU A 514 -25.83 12.48 9.68
N GLY A 515 -26.87 11.68 9.96
CA GLY A 515 -28.22 11.85 9.43
C GLY A 515 -28.40 11.27 8.02
N ILE A 516 -27.55 10.32 7.62
CA ILE A 516 -27.49 9.75 6.27
C ILE A 516 -27.99 8.31 6.29
N ARG A 517 -28.89 7.95 5.36
CA ARG A 517 -29.51 6.62 5.30
C ARG A 517 -28.92 5.70 4.23
N LYS A 518 -28.42 6.28 3.13
CA LYS A 518 -27.82 5.56 2.00
C LYS A 518 -26.35 5.92 1.86
N PHE A 519 -25.51 4.92 1.62
CA PHE A 519 -24.08 5.07 1.47
C PHE A 519 -23.72 5.94 0.28
N ASP A 520 -24.50 5.83 -0.80
CA ASP A 520 -24.32 6.67 -2.00
C ASP A 520 -24.46 8.17 -1.70
N ASP A 521 -25.21 8.55 -0.65
CA ASP A 521 -25.34 9.95 -0.22
C ASP A 521 -24.09 10.49 0.51
N LEU A 522 -23.13 9.62 0.88
CA LEU A 522 -21.82 10.03 1.39
C LEU A 522 -20.86 10.40 0.26
N ILE A 523 -21.02 9.80 -0.92
CA ILE A 523 -19.93 9.71 -1.90
C ILE A 523 -19.61 11.09 -2.46
N GLY A 524 -18.38 11.56 -2.21
CA GLY A 524 -17.90 12.88 -2.64
C GLY A 524 -18.40 14.07 -1.81
N ARG A 525 -19.09 13.85 -0.68
CA ARG A 525 -19.56 14.89 0.24
C ARG A 525 -18.43 15.45 1.12
N ALA A 526 -17.39 15.98 0.50
CA ALA A 526 -16.25 16.57 1.19
C ALA A 526 -16.63 17.76 2.09
N ASP A 527 -17.81 18.37 1.90
CA ASP A 527 -18.37 19.39 2.78
C ASP A 527 -18.67 18.88 4.21
N LEU A 528 -18.76 17.57 4.41
CA LEU A 528 -18.94 16.92 5.71
C LEU A 528 -17.61 16.64 6.43
N LEU A 529 -16.48 17.04 5.86
CA LEU A 529 -15.17 16.96 6.50
C LEU A 529 -14.78 18.33 7.08
N ASP A 530 -14.18 18.30 8.27
CA ASP A 530 -13.57 19.46 8.90
C ASP A 530 -12.22 19.11 9.52
N MET A 531 -11.42 20.12 9.79
CA MET A 531 -10.20 19.97 10.56
C MET A 531 -10.53 19.94 12.05
N LYS A 532 -9.96 18.99 12.78
CA LYS A 532 -9.98 19.02 14.25
C LYS A 532 -9.35 20.33 14.72
N LYS A 533 -9.92 20.92 15.77
CA LYS A 533 -9.28 22.05 16.46
C LYS A 533 -7.93 21.58 17.02
N GLY A 534 -6.86 22.22 16.55
CA GLY A 534 -5.47 21.99 16.97
C GLY A 534 -5.15 22.58 18.33
#